data_AF-A0A7M2QX25-F1
#
_entry.id   AF-A0A7M2QX25-F1
#
_cell.length_a   1.000
_cell.length_b   1.000
_cell.length_c   1.000
_cell.angle_alpha   90.00
_cell.angle_beta   90.00
_cell.angle_gamma   90.00
#
_symmetry.space_group_name_H-M   'P 1'
#
loop_
_entity.id
_entity.type
_entity.pdbx_description
1 polymer ?
#
loop_
_entity_poly.entity_id
_entity_poly.type
_entity_poly.pdbx_seq_one_letter_code
_entity_poly.pdbx_strand_id
1 'polypeptide(L)'
;MKKIGLLLIGLIFLLVACSEDVMTYEAKASDFEGGFEHNSQMIIVNGEELMINGNYYSEEKQKTVLDKVLEADNEFPAKHIEKIYKNAKIKTKKDRYYITADDGISLEFQKIGDRIIVDEEGAEFYTMKYP
;
A
#
# COMPACT_ATOMS: atom_id res chain seq x y z
N MET A 1 56.80 -32.89 13.21
CA MET A 1 55.64 -32.12 13.71
C MET A 1 54.96 -31.38 12.57
N LYS A 2 53.70 -31.75 12.35
CA LYS A 2 52.55 -31.13 11.65
C LYS A 2 52.78 -30.02 10.60
N LYS A 3 52.51 -30.38 9.34
CA LYS A 3 52.07 -29.50 8.25
C LYS A 3 50.63 -29.08 8.53
N ILE A 4 50.36 -27.80 8.77
CA ILE A 4 49.00 -27.25 8.81
C ILE A 4 49.05 -25.95 8.02
N GLY A 5 48.41 -25.93 6.86
CA GLY A 5 48.36 -24.75 6.02
C GLY A 5 47.68 -25.05 4.70
N LEU A 6 46.40 -25.46 4.74
CA LEU A 6 45.48 -25.38 3.60
C LEU A 6 44.09 -25.80 4.06
N LEU A 7 43.29 -24.91 4.66
CA LEU A 7 41.86 -25.15 4.93
C LEU A 7 41.12 -23.86 5.37
N LEU A 8 41.30 -22.76 4.64
CA LEU A 8 40.63 -21.48 4.97
C LEU A 8 39.94 -20.79 3.79
N ILE A 9 39.72 -21.47 2.66
CA ILE A 9 39.07 -20.88 1.47
C ILE A 9 37.62 -21.38 1.27
N GLY A 10 37.16 -22.38 2.03
CA GLY A 10 35.82 -22.96 1.85
C GLY A 10 34.65 -22.19 2.49
N LEU A 11 34.90 -21.23 3.38
CA LEU A 11 33.84 -20.67 4.25
C LEU A 11 33.09 -19.46 3.68
N ILE A 12 33.55 -18.87 2.57
CA ILE A 12 32.98 -17.62 2.02
C ILE A 12 31.78 -17.91 1.09
N PHE A 13 31.58 -19.16 0.64
CA PHE A 13 30.51 -19.51 -0.30
C PHE A 13 29.14 -19.80 0.33
N LEU A 14 29.00 -19.73 1.67
CA LEU A 14 27.73 -20.05 2.35
C LEU A 14 26.84 -18.83 2.68
N LEU A 15 27.30 -17.60 2.41
CA LEU A 15 26.54 -16.38 2.72
C LEU A 15 25.66 -15.87 1.56
N VAL A 16 25.65 -16.57 0.43
CA VAL A 16 24.66 -16.37 -0.66
C VAL A 16 23.60 -17.48 -0.58
N ALA A 17 23.15 -17.81 0.63
CA ALA A 17 21.89 -18.51 0.80
C ALA A 17 20.81 -17.44 0.68
N CYS A 18 20.10 -17.45 -0.45
CA CYS A 18 18.94 -16.64 -0.75
C CYS A 18 18.06 -16.45 0.50
N SER A 19 18.06 -15.24 1.06
CA SER A 19 16.89 -14.79 1.82
C SER A 19 15.79 -14.56 0.80
N GLU A 20 15.13 -15.63 0.37
CA GLU A 20 13.78 -15.47 -0.15
C GLU A 20 12.99 -14.87 1.01
N ASP A 21 12.67 -13.58 0.90
CA ASP A 21 11.72 -12.94 1.80
C ASP A 21 10.51 -13.86 1.90
N VAL A 22 10.31 -14.45 3.07
CA VAL A 22 9.14 -15.28 3.35
C VAL A 22 7.96 -14.31 3.37
N MET A 23 7.40 -14.08 2.19
CA MET A 23 6.25 -13.20 1.98
C MET A 23 5.10 -13.79 2.79
N THR A 24 4.77 -13.14 3.90
CA THR A 24 3.75 -13.63 4.83
C THR A 24 2.35 -13.34 4.30
N TYR A 25 2.20 -12.29 3.49
CA TYR A 25 0.92 -11.84 2.94
C TYR A 25 1.02 -11.62 1.43
N GLU A 26 0.02 -12.12 0.70
CA GLU A 26 -0.11 -11.95 -0.74
C GLU A 26 -1.25 -10.97 -1.06
N ALA A 27 -0.97 -10.00 -1.91
CA ALA A 27 -1.90 -8.99 -2.39
C ALA A 27 -2.79 -9.54 -3.51
N LYS A 28 -4.11 -9.41 -3.35
CA LYS A 28 -5.11 -9.81 -4.35
C LYS A 28 -5.99 -8.63 -4.68
N ALA A 29 -6.31 -8.43 -5.96
CA ALA A 29 -7.20 -7.33 -6.37
C ALA A 29 -8.57 -7.38 -5.65
N SER A 30 -9.08 -8.59 -5.36
CA SER A 30 -10.31 -8.82 -4.61
C SER A 30 -10.28 -8.28 -3.17
N ASP A 31 -9.10 -7.99 -2.60
CA ASP A 31 -8.99 -7.42 -1.25
C ASP A 31 -9.67 -6.04 -1.17
N PHE A 32 -9.82 -5.32 -2.30
CA PHE A 32 -10.44 -4.00 -2.37
C PHE A 32 -11.97 -4.00 -2.55
N GLU A 33 -12.61 -5.16 -2.75
CA GLU A 33 -14.08 -5.27 -2.92
C GLU A 33 -14.87 -4.78 -1.70
N GLY A 34 -14.22 -4.68 -0.53
CA GLY A 34 -14.81 -4.17 0.71
C GLY A 34 -14.33 -2.78 1.13
N GLY A 35 -13.37 -2.20 0.41
CA GLY A 35 -12.74 -0.93 0.77
C GLY A 35 -11.79 -0.99 1.96
N PHE A 36 -10.95 0.05 2.04
CA PHE A 36 -10.03 0.30 3.14
C PHE A 36 -10.22 1.72 3.67
N GLU A 37 -10.04 1.92 4.97
CA GLU A 37 -10.18 3.21 5.65
C GLU A 37 -9.02 3.55 6.58
N HIS A 38 -8.73 4.84 6.70
CA HIS A 38 -7.79 5.45 7.63
C HIS A 38 -8.33 6.81 8.05
N ASN A 39 -8.55 7.03 9.36
CA ASN A 39 -8.91 8.35 9.92
C ASN A 39 -9.95 9.16 9.10
N SER A 40 -11.13 8.58 8.85
CA SER A 40 -12.22 9.19 8.04
C SER A 40 -11.92 9.37 6.55
N GLN A 41 -10.83 8.83 6.04
CA GLN A 41 -10.57 8.66 4.61
C GLN A 41 -10.79 7.20 4.23
N MET A 42 -11.32 6.97 3.04
CA MET A 42 -11.54 5.63 2.52
C MET A 42 -11.27 5.54 1.02
N ILE A 43 -10.89 4.34 0.61
CA ILE A 43 -10.66 3.95 -0.76
C ILE A 43 -11.45 2.68 -1.06
N ILE A 44 -12.25 2.72 -2.13
CA ILE A 44 -13.01 1.56 -2.64
C ILE A 44 -12.72 1.42 -4.12
N VAL A 45 -12.49 0.18 -4.56
CA VAL A 45 -12.50 -0.15 -5.99
C VAL A 45 -13.66 -1.11 -6.25
N ASN A 46 -14.59 -0.68 -7.09
CA ASN A 46 -15.76 -1.47 -7.48
C ASN A 46 -15.86 -1.53 -9.00
N GLY A 47 -15.54 -2.70 -9.56
CA GLY A 47 -15.42 -2.86 -11.01
C GLY A 47 -14.33 -1.95 -11.59
N GLU A 48 -14.71 -1.04 -12.49
CA GLU A 48 -13.82 -0.06 -13.12
C GLU A 48 -13.91 1.33 -12.48
N GLU A 49 -14.51 1.44 -11.29
CA GLU A 49 -14.63 2.69 -10.54
C GLU A 49 -13.73 2.68 -9.31
N LEU A 50 -12.96 3.75 -9.13
CA LEU A 50 -12.19 4.05 -7.93
C LEU A 50 -12.87 5.21 -7.20
N MET A 51 -13.35 4.95 -5.99
CA MET A 51 -13.88 5.97 -5.10
C MET A 51 -12.85 6.25 -4.02
N ILE A 52 -12.53 7.52 -3.84
CA ILE A 52 -11.74 8.04 -2.73
C ILE A 52 -12.59 9.09 -2.05
N ASN A 53 -12.86 8.93 -0.76
CA ASN A 53 -13.56 9.95 0.00
C ASN A 53 -12.91 10.18 1.34
N GLY A 54 -13.17 11.34 1.93
CA GLY A 54 -12.75 11.67 3.27
C GLY A 54 -12.57 13.16 3.49
N ASN A 55 -12.04 13.48 4.66
CA ASN A 55 -11.67 14.84 4.98
C ASN A 55 -10.19 15.06 4.67
N TYR A 56 -9.86 16.25 4.18
CA TYR A 56 -8.48 16.71 4.10
C TYR A 56 -8.23 17.75 5.20
N TYR A 57 -7.20 17.51 6.01
CA TYR A 57 -6.72 18.45 7.02
C TYR A 57 -5.28 18.84 6.69
N SER A 58 -5.08 20.07 6.24
CA SER A 58 -3.75 20.57 5.86
C SER A 58 -2.73 20.47 7.01
N GLU A 59 -3.18 20.62 8.26
CA GLU A 59 -2.35 20.60 9.48
C GLU A 59 -2.08 19.19 10.06
N GLU A 60 -2.61 18.12 9.45
CA GLU A 60 -2.35 16.76 9.97
C GLU A 60 -0.87 16.39 9.93
N LYS A 61 -0.40 15.80 11.03
CA LYS A 61 1.01 15.40 11.22
C LYS A 61 1.39 14.17 10.41
N GLN A 62 0.43 13.26 10.22
CA GLN A 62 0.61 12.06 9.42
C GLN A 62 -0.19 12.28 8.14
N LYS A 63 0.52 12.33 7.01
CA LYS A 63 -0.10 12.42 5.70
C LYS A 63 -0.38 11.02 5.17
N THR A 64 -1.37 10.91 4.31
CA THR A 64 -1.66 9.70 3.54
C THR A 64 -1.47 9.96 2.05
N VAL A 65 -1.37 8.89 1.28
CA VAL A 65 -1.40 8.98 -0.19
C VAL A 65 -2.74 9.56 -0.71
N LEU A 66 -3.83 9.43 0.06
CA LEU A 66 -5.13 9.99 -0.32
C LEU A 66 -5.18 11.51 -0.12
N ASP A 67 -4.38 12.08 0.78
CA ASP A 67 -4.27 13.53 0.93
C ASP A 67 -3.89 14.22 -0.37
N LYS A 68 -2.96 13.65 -1.14
CA LYS A 68 -2.54 14.19 -2.44
C LYS A 68 -3.70 14.27 -3.43
N VAL A 69 -4.67 13.37 -3.30
CA VAL A 69 -5.87 13.30 -4.16
C VAL A 69 -6.96 14.26 -3.67
N LEU A 70 -7.15 14.33 -2.34
CA LEU A 70 -8.16 15.17 -1.70
C LEU A 70 -7.75 16.64 -1.61
N GLU A 71 -6.44 16.95 -1.65
CA GLU A 71 -5.90 18.32 -1.59
C GLU A 71 -6.40 19.20 -2.73
N ALA A 72 -6.58 18.64 -3.93
CA ALA A 72 -6.78 19.37 -5.18
C ALA A 72 -8.01 20.30 -5.23
N ASP A 73 -8.97 20.20 -4.30
CA ASP A 73 -10.21 20.99 -4.28
C ASP A 73 -10.35 21.94 -3.06
N ASN A 74 -9.29 22.14 -2.27
CA ASN A 74 -9.42 22.87 -1.00
C ASN A 74 -9.34 24.40 -1.14
N GLU A 75 -10.50 25.03 -1.34
CA GLU A 75 -10.70 26.43 -0.95
C GLU A 75 -11.04 26.59 0.56
N PHE A 76 -11.37 25.51 1.27
CA PHE A 76 -11.74 25.56 2.69
C PHE A 76 -11.25 24.34 3.49
N PRO A 77 -10.64 24.54 4.68
CA PRO A 77 -10.27 23.43 5.56
C PRO A 77 -11.54 22.76 6.10
N ALA A 78 -11.59 21.43 6.04
CA ALA A 78 -12.64 20.56 6.60
C ALA A 78 -13.96 20.43 5.82
N LYS A 79 -13.91 20.29 4.48
CA LYS A 79 -15.03 19.73 3.72
C LYS A 79 -14.84 18.23 3.52
N HIS A 80 -15.90 17.44 3.69
CA HIS A 80 -15.93 16.07 3.21
C HIS A 80 -15.88 16.09 1.68
N ILE A 81 -14.88 15.43 1.11
CA ILE A 81 -14.63 15.37 -0.33
C ILE A 81 -14.86 13.92 -0.76
N GLU A 82 -15.61 13.75 -1.85
CA GLU A 82 -15.76 12.48 -2.54
C GLU A 82 -15.29 12.67 -3.98
N LYS A 83 -14.38 11.81 -4.43
CA LYS A 83 -13.89 11.75 -5.81
C LYS A 83 -14.11 10.35 -6.37
N ILE A 84 -14.64 10.30 -7.58
CA ILE A 84 -14.89 9.06 -8.32
C ILE A 84 -14.13 9.13 -9.63
N TYR A 85 -13.26 8.15 -9.86
CA TYR A 85 -12.47 8.00 -11.07
C TYR A 85 -12.92 6.76 -11.85
N LYS A 86 -12.88 6.85 -13.18
CA LYS A 86 -13.23 5.76 -14.09
C LYS A 86 -11.98 5.00 -14.53
N ASN A 87 -12.19 3.87 -15.22
CA ASN A 87 -11.14 2.99 -15.75
C ASN A 87 -10.15 2.49 -14.67
N ALA A 88 -10.63 2.29 -13.45
CA ALA A 88 -9.84 1.80 -12.34
C ALA A 88 -9.29 0.39 -12.62
N LYS A 89 -8.01 0.18 -12.31
CA LYS A 89 -7.32 -1.11 -12.47
C LYS A 89 -6.44 -1.35 -11.25
N ILE A 90 -6.52 -2.55 -10.70
CA ILE A 90 -5.59 -3.02 -9.66
C ILE A 90 -4.67 -4.05 -10.27
N LYS A 91 -3.37 -3.80 -10.20
CA LYS A 91 -2.33 -4.81 -10.44
C LYS A 91 -1.72 -5.19 -9.10
N THR A 92 -1.42 -6.46 -8.92
CA THR A 92 -0.72 -6.93 -7.72
C THR A 92 0.61 -7.56 -8.08
N LYS A 93 1.59 -7.42 -7.19
CA LYS A 93 2.89 -8.10 -7.30
C LYS A 93 3.39 -8.40 -5.90
N LYS A 94 3.45 -9.69 -5.55
CA LYS A 94 3.76 -10.15 -4.18
C LYS A 94 2.76 -9.56 -3.17
N ASP A 95 3.23 -8.73 -2.24
CA ASP A 95 2.44 -8.02 -1.23
C ASP A 95 2.03 -6.61 -1.68
N ARG A 96 2.34 -6.18 -2.90
CA ARG A 96 2.04 -4.82 -3.34
C ARG A 96 0.80 -4.73 -4.21
N TYR A 97 0.05 -3.65 -4.03
CA TYR A 97 -1.03 -3.19 -4.87
C TYR A 97 -0.60 -1.94 -5.63
N TYR A 98 -0.94 -1.90 -6.92
CA TYR A 98 -0.76 -0.76 -7.80
C TYR A 98 -2.12 -0.43 -8.39
N ILE A 99 -2.70 0.70 -7.98
CA ILE A 99 -4.03 1.13 -8.38
C ILE A 99 -3.88 2.32 -9.33
N THR A 100 -4.45 2.21 -10.52
CA THR A 100 -4.47 3.28 -11.50
C THR A 100 -5.90 3.58 -11.93
N ALA A 101 -6.22 4.84 -12.23
CA ALA A 101 -7.49 5.24 -12.82
C ALA A 101 -7.27 6.41 -13.79
N ASP A 102 -8.35 6.95 -14.36
CA ASP A 102 -8.30 8.19 -15.15
C ASP A 102 -7.73 9.38 -14.34
N ASP A 103 -7.50 10.50 -15.02
CA ASP A 103 -6.93 11.74 -14.45
C ASP A 103 -5.52 11.57 -13.85
N GLY A 104 -4.79 10.54 -14.29
CA GLY A 104 -3.41 10.29 -13.86
C GLY A 104 -3.30 9.73 -12.45
N ILE A 105 -4.38 9.23 -11.86
CA ILE A 105 -4.35 8.60 -10.53
C ILE A 105 -3.47 7.35 -10.57
N SER A 106 -2.52 7.31 -9.64
CA SER A 106 -1.62 6.18 -9.40
C SER A 106 -1.33 6.09 -7.92
N LEU A 107 -1.76 5.01 -7.27
CA LEU A 107 -1.61 4.77 -5.84
C LEU A 107 -0.90 3.44 -5.60
N GLU A 108 -0.02 3.41 -4.59
CA GLU A 108 0.68 2.20 -4.18
C GLU A 108 0.41 1.87 -2.72
N PHE A 109 0.17 0.60 -2.45
CA PHE A 109 -0.01 0.08 -1.09
C PHE A 109 0.74 -1.24 -0.94
N GLN A 110 1.14 -1.55 0.29
CA GLN A 110 1.72 -2.84 0.68
C GLN A 110 0.78 -3.55 1.67
N LYS A 111 0.49 -4.83 1.44
CA LYS A 111 -0.23 -5.70 2.35
C LYS A 111 0.68 -6.12 3.50
N ILE A 112 0.31 -5.75 4.71
CA ILE A 112 1.07 -6.10 5.93
C ILE A 112 0.26 -6.98 6.89
N GLY A 113 -0.99 -7.28 6.54
CA GLY A 113 -1.85 -8.23 7.24
C GLY A 113 -3.04 -8.63 6.39
N ASP A 114 -3.83 -9.58 6.86
CA ASP A 114 -5.03 -10.04 6.14
C ASP A 114 -6.02 -8.91 5.85
N ARG A 115 -6.01 -7.87 6.69
CA ARG A 115 -6.98 -6.76 6.69
C ARG A 115 -6.33 -5.39 6.81
N ILE A 116 -5.01 -5.33 6.62
CA ILE A 116 -4.21 -4.13 6.86
C ILE A 116 -3.29 -3.92 5.66
N ILE A 117 -3.36 -2.71 5.10
CA ILE A 117 -2.45 -2.24 4.07
C ILE A 117 -1.75 -0.96 4.55
N VAL A 118 -0.56 -0.68 4.04
CA VAL A 118 0.20 0.53 4.33
C VAL A 118 0.50 1.26 3.03
N ASP A 119 0.39 2.59 3.03
CA ASP A 119 0.74 3.40 1.87
C ASP A 119 2.24 3.79 1.85
N GLU A 120 2.64 4.57 0.85
CA GLU A 120 4.02 5.07 0.72
C GLU A 120 4.45 6.07 1.81
N GLU A 121 3.50 6.71 2.49
CA GLU A 121 3.74 7.65 3.59
C GLU A 121 3.81 6.92 4.96
N GLY A 122 3.55 5.61 4.98
CA GLY A 122 3.54 4.78 6.18
C GLY A 122 2.21 4.78 6.94
N ALA A 123 1.13 5.28 6.34
CA ALA A 123 -0.20 5.26 6.94
C ALA A 123 -0.87 3.89 6.75
N GLU A 124 -1.38 3.32 7.85
CA GLU A 124 -2.09 2.04 7.84
C GLU A 124 -3.57 2.23 7.56
N PHE A 125 -4.12 1.44 6.65
CA PHE A 125 -5.53 1.38 6.35
C PHE A 125 -6.10 0.00 6.70
N TYR A 126 -7.34 -0.01 7.16
CA TYR A 126 -8.03 -1.21 7.63
C TYR A 126 -9.27 -1.48 6.76
N THR A 127 -9.60 -2.74 6.52
CA THR A 127 -10.82 -3.08 5.75
C THR A 127 -12.07 -2.51 6.42
N MET A 128 -12.97 -1.86 5.65
CA MET A 128 -14.16 -1.18 6.22
C MET A 128 -15.21 -2.13 6.83
N LYS A 129 -15.22 -3.42 6.45
CA LYS A 129 -16.16 -4.41 7.00
C LYS A 129 -15.71 -4.92 8.37
N TYR A 130 -15.91 -4.17 9.44
CA TYR A 130 -15.88 -4.73 10.79
C TYR A 130 -17.24 -4.53 11.48
N PRO A 131 -17.93 -5.60 11.94
CA PRO A 131 -19.08 -5.49 12.84
C PRO A 131 -18.67 -5.05 14.25
#